data_AF-A0A958Y7G6-F1
#
_entry.id   AF-A0A958Y7G6-F1
#
_cell.length_a   1.000
_cell.length_b   1.000
_cell.length_c   1.000
_cell.angle_alpha   90.00
_cell.angle_beta   90.00
_cell.angle_gamma   90.00
#
_symmetry.space_group_name_H-M   'P 1'
#
loop_
_entity.id
_entity.type
_entity.pdbx_description
1 polymer ?
#
loop_
_entity_poly.entity_id
_entity_poly.type
_entity_poly.pdbx_seq_one_letter_code
_entity_poly.pdbx_strand_id
1 'polypeptide(L)'
;NKTERYVNIEGYKEFLRLFVLQTLQKGAKPIILTPVARNYPWKDGKLENVHGAYPEAAKAVASEMGVALIDLNQLSMDFFSKKGKDFVSKTYFMNLPPGVYEAYPEGQSDNTHFQPDGAKAVAQLVFDALKIIK
;
A
#
# COMPACT_ATOMS: atom_id res chain seq x y z
N ASN A 1 16.94 -12.78 -4.08
CA ASN A 1 16.94 -11.65 -3.13
C ASN A 1 17.91 -10.59 -3.62
N LYS A 2 17.42 -9.35 -3.80
CA LYS A 2 18.21 -8.17 -4.19
C LYS A 2 18.52 -7.35 -2.94
N THR A 3 19.53 -7.75 -2.18
CA THR A 3 19.89 -7.14 -0.89
C THR A 3 20.26 -5.66 -1.02
N GLU A 4 20.69 -5.23 -2.20
CA GLU A 4 20.99 -3.83 -2.52
C GLU A 4 19.77 -2.91 -2.51
N ARG A 5 18.55 -3.49 -2.57
CA ARG A 5 17.27 -2.74 -2.53
C ARG A 5 16.63 -2.71 -1.14
N TYR A 6 17.28 -3.32 -0.14
CA TYR A 6 16.74 -3.41 1.20
C TYR A 6 17.36 -2.34 2.09
N VAL A 7 16.52 -1.52 2.71
CA VAL A 7 16.90 -0.63 3.81
C VAL A 7 16.36 -1.24 5.10
N ASN A 8 17.12 -1.22 6.19
CA ASN A 8 16.57 -1.65 7.47
C ASN A 8 15.54 -0.63 8.01
N ILE A 9 14.83 -0.98 9.09
CA ILE A 9 13.77 -0.14 9.65
C ILE A 9 14.27 1.25 10.07
N GLU A 10 15.47 1.34 10.67
CA GLU A 10 16.02 2.63 11.05
C GLU A 10 16.36 3.48 9.82
N GLY A 11 17.02 2.92 8.80
CA GLY A 11 17.29 3.64 7.56
C GLY A 11 16.01 4.06 6.83
N TYR A 12 14.95 3.24 6.86
CA TYR A 12 13.64 3.61 6.33
C TYR A 12 13.07 4.84 7.04
N LYS A 13 13.14 4.88 8.37
CA LYS A 13 12.69 6.02 9.18
C LYS A 13 13.52 7.27 8.87
N GLU A 14 14.84 7.15 8.74
CA GLU A 14 15.69 8.29 8.36
C GLU A 14 15.32 8.87 7.00
N PHE A 15 15.05 8.02 6.00
CA PHE A 15 14.60 8.51 4.69
C PHE A 15 13.24 9.20 4.76
N LEU A 16 12.27 8.64 5.51
CA LEU A 16 10.98 9.31 5.70
C LEU A 16 11.16 10.68 6.37
N ARG A 17 11.98 10.78 7.43
CA ARG A 17 12.27 12.07 8.07
C ARG A 17 12.90 13.06 7.10
N LEU A 18 13.89 12.61 6.32
CA LEU A 18 14.53 13.43 5.31
C LEU A 18 13.52 14.00 4.31
N PHE A 19 12.63 13.16 3.76
CA PHE A 19 11.63 13.61 2.78
C PHE A 19 10.60 14.55 3.38
N VAL A 20 10.16 14.29 4.62
CA VAL A 20 9.25 15.19 5.34
C VAL A 20 9.91 16.54 5.58
N LEU A 21 11.14 16.56 6.12
CA LEU A 21 11.88 17.79 6.38
C LEU A 21 12.06 18.62 5.10
N GLN A 22 12.47 18.00 4.00
CA GLN A 22 12.65 18.69 2.72
C GLN A 22 11.33 19.23 2.16
N THR A 23 10.23 18.49 2.32
CA THR A 23 8.89 18.94 1.90
C THR A 23 8.45 20.18 2.69
N LEU A 24 8.62 20.16 4.02
CA LEU A 24 8.30 21.28 4.90
C LEU A 24 9.17 22.51 4.60
N GLN A 25 10.47 22.33 4.36
CA GLN A 25 11.39 23.41 3.96
C GLN A 25 10.99 24.10 2.66
N LYS A 26 10.22 23.43 1.79
CA LYS A 26 9.67 24.00 0.55
C LYS A 26 8.26 24.58 0.72
N GLY A 27 7.73 24.61 1.94
CA GLY A 27 6.39 25.15 2.23
C GLY A 27 5.23 24.23 1.82
N ALA A 28 5.52 22.98 1.43
CA ALA A 28 4.51 21.98 1.10
C ALA A 28 4.03 21.24 2.36
N LYS A 29 2.84 20.63 2.28
CA LYS A 29 2.25 19.83 3.36
C LYS A 29 2.52 18.33 3.09
N PRO A 30 3.49 17.69 3.76
CA PRO A 30 3.73 16.26 3.61
C PRO A 30 2.60 15.46 4.24
N ILE A 31 2.27 14.33 3.60
CA ILE A 31 1.37 13.32 4.12
C ILE A 31 2.06 11.97 3.92
N ILE A 32 2.27 11.22 5.00
CA ILE A 32 2.87 9.89 4.93
C ILE A 32 1.78 8.86 4.63
N LEU A 33 2.02 7.98 3.66
CA LEU A 33 1.16 6.83 3.37
C LEU A 33 1.89 5.54 3.74
N THR A 34 1.28 4.69 4.54
CA THR A 34 1.79 3.32 4.74
C THR A 34 1.63 2.49 3.45
N PRO A 35 2.44 1.44 3.21
CA PRO A 35 2.28 0.58 2.04
C PRO A 35 0.89 -0.07 1.95
N VAL A 36 0.27 -0.08 0.77
CA VAL A 36 -1.00 -0.79 0.52
C VAL A 36 -0.87 -2.29 0.79
N ALA A 37 -1.94 -2.94 1.23
CA ALA A 37 -1.99 -4.37 1.47
C ALA A 37 -1.64 -5.19 0.23
N ARG A 38 -0.96 -6.33 0.43
CA ARG A 38 -0.78 -7.35 -0.61
C ARG A 38 -1.98 -8.28 -0.61
N ASN A 39 -2.21 -8.98 -1.72
CA ASN A 39 -3.26 -10.00 -1.81
C ASN A 39 -2.87 -11.34 -1.12
N TYR A 40 -2.16 -11.28 0.01
CA TYR A 40 -1.78 -12.41 0.86
C TYR A 40 -1.17 -11.92 2.20
N PRO A 41 -1.10 -12.79 3.23
CA PRO A 41 -1.83 -14.04 3.35
C PRO A 41 -3.30 -13.75 3.64
N TRP A 42 -4.14 -14.72 3.30
CA TRP A 42 -5.54 -14.71 3.69
C TRP A 42 -5.73 -15.71 4.83
N LYS A 43 -6.26 -15.24 5.95
CA LYS A 43 -6.60 -16.06 7.12
C LYS A 43 -8.04 -15.77 7.53
N ASP A 44 -8.86 -16.82 7.61
CA ASP A 44 -10.27 -16.71 8.00
C ASP A 44 -11.04 -15.62 7.21
N GLY A 45 -10.76 -15.52 5.92
CA GLY A 45 -11.37 -14.55 5.00
C GLY A 45 -10.83 -13.11 5.11
N LYS A 46 -9.78 -12.89 5.90
CA LYS A 46 -9.17 -11.57 6.10
C LYS A 46 -7.72 -11.53 5.61
N LEU A 47 -7.30 -10.38 5.10
CA LEU A 47 -5.90 -10.11 4.81
C LEU A 47 -5.15 -9.75 6.09
N GLU A 48 -3.90 -10.21 6.16
CA GLU A 48 -2.97 -9.84 7.23
C GLU A 48 -1.78 -9.03 6.66
N ASN A 49 -1.12 -8.27 7.54
CA ASN A 49 0.03 -7.45 7.15
C ASN A 49 1.25 -8.33 6.83
N VAL A 50 1.82 -8.14 5.64
CA VAL A 50 3.06 -8.80 5.18
C VAL A 50 4.27 -7.87 5.12
N HIS A 51 4.07 -6.58 5.35
CA HIS A 51 5.13 -5.58 5.29
C HIS A 51 5.91 -5.49 6.60
N GLY A 52 5.79 -6.47 7.50
CA GLY A 52 6.49 -6.48 8.78
C GLY A 52 6.31 -5.17 9.55
N ALA A 53 7.43 -4.62 10.05
CA ALA A 53 7.44 -3.41 10.87
C ALA A 53 7.36 -2.08 10.09
N TYR A 54 7.35 -2.10 8.76
CA TYR A 54 7.40 -0.86 7.96
C TYR A 54 6.17 0.05 8.12
N PRO A 55 4.91 -0.46 8.16
CA PRO A 55 3.75 0.39 8.42
C PRO A 55 3.83 1.11 9.78
N GLU A 56 4.26 0.40 10.82
CA GLU A 56 4.43 0.98 12.16
C GLU A 56 5.57 1.99 12.21
N ALA A 57 6.68 1.74 11.49
CA ALA A 57 7.76 2.71 11.35
C ALA A 57 7.30 4.01 10.66
N ALA A 58 6.46 3.91 9.61
CA ALA A 58 5.88 5.07 8.95
C ALA A 58 4.94 5.86 9.86
N LYS A 59 4.09 5.17 10.64
CA LYS A 59 3.23 5.76 11.68
C LYS A 59 4.04 6.50 12.74
N ALA A 60 5.12 5.88 13.22
CA ALA A 60 5.99 6.46 14.22
C ALA A 60 6.63 7.77 13.72
N VAL A 61 7.14 7.80 12.48
CA VAL A 61 7.71 9.03 11.89
C VAL A 61 6.65 10.11 11.71
N ALA A 62 5.45 9.75 11.24
CA ALA A 62 4.36 10.74 11.10
C ALA A 62 4.02 11.40 12.44
N SER A 63 3.92 10.59 13.50
CA SER A 63 3.69 11.07 14.87
C SER A 63 4.86 11.91 15.40
N GLU A 64 6.09 11.46 15.20
CA GLU A 64 7.31 12.14 15.64
C GLU A 64 7.42 13.54 15.03
N MET A 65 7.10 13.66 13.75
CA MET A 65 7.24 14.91 13.00
C MET A 65 5.97 15.78 13.00
N GLY A 66 4.88 15.31 13.62
CA GLY A 66 3.61 16.03 13.65
C GLY A 66 2.98 16.23 12.27
N VAL A 67 3.16 15.28 11.35
CA VAL A 67 2.60 15.34 9.98
C VAL A 67 1.45 14.36 9.79
N ALA A 68 0.59 14.63 8.82
CA ALA A 68 -0.56 13.78 8.56
C ALA A 68 -0.14 12.39 8.05
N LEU A 69 -0.93 11.38 8.38
CA LEU A 69 -0.76 9.99 7.97
C LEU A 69 -2.06 9.46 7.36
N ILE A 70 -1.93 8.68 6.29
CA ILE A 70 -2.97 7.76 5.82
C ILE A 70 -2.47 6.33 6.06
N ASP A 71 -3.12 5.59 6.96
CA ASP A 71 -2.88 4.16 7.16
C ASP A 71 -3.53 3.33 6.05
N LEU A 72 -3.01 3.49 4.84
CA LEU A 72 -3.49 2.80 3.66
C LEU A 72 -3.35 1.27 3.79
N ASN A 73 -2.42 0.78 4.62
CA ASN A 73 -2.26 -0.65 4.86
C ASN A 73 -3.52 -1.21 5.53
N GLN A 74 -3.92 -0.64 6.66
CA GLN A 74 -5.12 -1.06 7.36
C GLN A 74 -6.38 -0.81 6.53
N LEU A 75 -6.53 0.37 5.93
CA LEU A 75 -7.70 0.71 5.10
C LEU A 75 -7.90 -0.29 3.95
N SER A 76 -6.82 -0.66 3.25
CA SER A 76 -6.90 -1.61 2.14
C SER A 76 -7.10 -3.06 2.60
N MET A 77 -6.48 -3.49 3.72
CA MET A 77 -6.77 -4.81 4.30
C MET A 77 -8.26 -4.96 4.64
N ASP A 78 -8.85 -3.98 5.32
CA ASP A 78 -10.27 -4.00 5.68
C ASP A 78 -11.17 -3.98 4.45
N PHE A 79 -10.84 -3.13 3.47
CA PHE A 79 -11.61 -3.02 2.23
C PHE A 79 -11.57 -4.32 1.42
N PHE A 80 -10.39 -4.88 1.18
CA PHE A 80 -10.23 -6.12 0.44
C PHE A 80 -10.85 -7.31 1.19
N SER A 81 -10.70 -7.38 2.51
CA SER A 81 -11.32 -8.44 3.32
C SER A 81 -12.84 -8.44 3.21
N LYS A 82 -13.47 -7.25 3.17
CA LYS A 82 -14.92 -7.11 2.93
C LYS A 82 -15.35 -7.58 1.53
N LYS A 83 -14.47 -7.47 0.53
CA LYS A 83 -14.74 -7.91 -0.84
C LYS A 83 -14.53 -9.41 -1.04
N GLY A 84 -13.64 -10.01 -0.27
CA GLY A 84 -13.32 -11.43 -0.32
C GLY A 84 -12.24 -11.79 -1.34
N LYS A 85 -11.51 -12.87 -1.04
CA LYS A 85 -10.29 -13.30 -1.74
C LYS A 85 -10.46 -13.47 -3.25
N ASP A 86 -11.51 -14.16 -3.68
CA ASP A 86 -11.67 -14.50 -5.09
C ASP A 86 -11.92 -13.28 -5.96
N PHE A 87 -12.80 -12.38 -5.50
CA PHE A 87 -13.09 -11.13 -6.17
C PHE A 87 -11.83 -10.23 -6.21
N VAL A 88 -11.17 -10.06 -5.07
CA VAL A 88 -9.95 -9.24 -4.99
C VAL A 88 -8.86 -9.77 -5.91
N SER A 89 -8.63 -11.09 -5.90
CA SER A 89 -7.60 -11.71 -6.73
C SER A 89 -7.85 -11.48 -8.22
N LYS A 90 -9.08 -11.74 -8.69
CA LYS A 90 -9.43 -11.72 -10.11
C LYS A 90 -9.69 -10.33 -10.68
N THR A 91 -10.18 -9.40 -9.86
CA THR A 91 -10.64 -8.08 -10.32
C THR A 91 -9.65 -6.96 -9.98
N TYR A 92 -8.99 -7.03 -8.82
CA TYR A 92 -8.15 -5.93 -8.36
C TYR A 92 -6.67 -6.15 -8.61
N PHE A 93 -6.20 -7.38 -8.48
CA PHE A 93 -4.78 -7.70 -8.66
C PHE A 93 -4.52 -8.32 -10.02
N MET A 94 -3.27 -8.28 -10.47
CA MET A 94 -2.81 -8.82 -11.75
C MET A 94 -2.74 -10.37 -11.73
N ASN A 95 -3.77 -11.03 -11.20
CA ASN A 95 -3.99 -12.47 -11.36
C ASN A 95 -4.88 -12.69 -12.58
N LEU A 96 -4.23 -12.83 -13.72
CA LEU A 96 -4.88 -12.91 -15.03
C LEU A 96 -4.95 -14.36 -15.50
N PRO A 97 -6.11 -14.81 -16.02
CA PRO A 97 -6.20 -16.10 -16.69
C PRO A 97 -5.42 -16.11 -18.02
N PRO A 98 -4.85 -17.26 -18.42
CA PRO A 98 -4.26 -17.43 -19.75
C PRO A 98 -5.25 -17.16 -20.88
N GLY A 99 -4.73 -16.65 -22.01
CA GLY A 99 -5.49 -16.43 -23.24
C GLY A 99 -6.47 -15.25 -23.23
N VAL A 100 -6.55 -14.46 -22.16
CA VAL A 100 -7.48 -13.32 -22.06
C VAL A 100 -6.83 -12.00 -22.45
N TYR A 101 -5.55 -11.81 -22.16
CA TYR A 101 -4.84 -10.56 -22.40
C TYR A 101 -3.68 -10.80 -23.36
N GLU A 102 -3.64 -10.06 -24.48
CA GLU A 102 -2.59 -10.18 -25.50
C GLU A 102 -1.18 -9.96 -24.92
N ALA A 103 -1.05 -9.01 -23.98
CA ALA A 103 0.21 -8.75 -23.29
C ALA A 103 0.62 -9.87 -22.28
N TYR A 104 -0.31 -10.75 -21.90
CA TYR A 104 -0.11 -11.84 -20.95
C TYR A 104 -0.75 -13.14 -21.49
N PRO A 105 -0.21 -13.71 -22.58
CA PRO A 105 -0.82 -14.88 -23.23
C PRO A 105 -0.91 -16.10 -22.30
N GLU A 106 0.08 -16.28 -21.43
CA GLU A 106 0.10 -17.33 -20.40
C GLU A 106 -0.58 -16.93 -19.08
N GLY A 107 -1.23 -15.76 -19.05
CA GLY A 107 -1.78 -15.18 -17.84
C GLY A 107 -0.71 -14.62 -16.90
N GLN A 108 -1.12 -14.35 -15.66
CA GLN A 108 -0.23 -13.82 -14.63
C GLN A 108 -0.73 -14.20 -13.23
N SER A 109 0.19 -14.39 -12.28
CA SER A 109 -0.13 -14.51 -10.85
C SER A 109 0.71 -13.50 -10.09
N ASP A 110 0.08 -12.39 -9.72
CA ASP A 110 0.74 -11.24 -9.11
C ASP A 110 -0.16 -10.63 -8.03
N ASN A 111 0.29 -10.74 -6.79
CA ASN A 111 -0.43 -10.26 -5.60
C ASN A 111 0.06 -8.89 -5.11
N THR A 112 0.76 -8.16 -5.97
CA THR A 112 1.41 -6.88 -5.70
C THR A 112 0.87 -5.78 -6.58
N HIS A 113 0.73 -6.03 -7.89
CA HIS A 113 0.32 -5.02 -8.86
C HIS A 113 -1.17 -5.08 -9.15
N PHE A 114 -1.77 -3.92 -9.38
CA PHE A 114 -3.21 -3.79 -9.59
C PHE A 114 -3.59 -3.78 -11.07
N GLN A 115 -4.75 -4.35 -11.35
CA GLN A 115 -5.56 -4.03 -12.53
C GLN A 115 -6.17 -2.61 -12.39
N PRO A 116 -6.70 -2.00 -13.47
CA PRO A 116 -7.31 -0.67 -13.40
C PRO A 116 -8.38 -0.51 -12.32
N ASP A 117 -9.25 -1.50 -12.14
CA ASP A 117 -10.28 -1.47 -11.10
C ASP A 117 -9.71 -1.50 -9.68
N GLY A 118 -8.62 -2.25 -9.46
CA GLY A 118 -7.90 -2.26 -8.19
C GLY A 118 -7.22 -0.92 -7.90
N ALA A 119 -6.57 -0.34 -8.92
CA ALA A 119 -5.93 0.97 -8.81
C ALA A 119 -6.96 2.07 -8.49
N LYS A 120 -8.13 2.05 -9.15
CA LYS A 120 -9.25 2.96 -8.88
C LYS A 120 -9.80 2.79 -7.47
N ALA A 121 -9.99 1.56 -7.02
CA ALA A 121 -10.48 1.28 -5.67
C ALA A 121 -9.52 1.80 -4.58
N VAL A 122 -8.21 1.59 -4.75
CA VAL A 122 -7.20 2.09 -3.81
C VAL A 122 -7.09 3.61 -3.86
N ALA A 123 -7.16 4.22 -5.04
CA ALA A 123 -7.18 5.68 -5.17
C ALA A 123 -8.40 6.29 -4.45
N GLN A 124 -9.56 5.64 -4.52
CA GLN A 124 -10.76 6.07 -3.79
C GLN A 124 -10.54 6.03 -2.27
N LEU A 125 -9.88 4.99 -1.72
CA LEU A 125 -9.54 4.93 -0.30
C LEU A 125 -8.66 6.11 0.13
N VAL A 126 -7.65 6.44 -0.67
CA VAL A 126 -6.76 7.59 -0.40
C VAL A 126 -7.53 8.90 -0.48
N PHE A 127 -8.37 9.08 -1.50
CA PHE A 127 -9.20 10.28 -1.65
C PHE A 127 -10.15 10.49 -0.46
N ASP A 128 -10.83 9.45 -0.01
CA ASP A 128 -11.72 9.53 1.15
C ASP A 128 -10.96 9.83 2.45
N ALA A 129 -9.75 9.28 2.60
CA ALA A 129 -8.87 9.62 3.72
C ALA A 129 -8.36 11.07 3.66
N LEU A 130 -8.08 11.62 2.48
CA LEU A 130 -7.65 13.01 2.34
C LEU A 130 -8.74 14.01 2.77
N LYS A 131 -10.02 13.69 2.57
CA LYS A 131 -11.15 14.55 2.98
C LYS A 131 -11.23 14.78 4.48
N ILE A 132 -10.69 13.87 5.29
CA ILE A 132 -10.73 13.95 6.76
C ILE A 132 -9.44 14.51 7.36
N ILE A 133 -8.38 14.68 6.55
CA ILE A 133 -7.13 15.30 6.98
C ILE A 133 -7.30 16.82 6.99
N LYS A 134 -7.24 17.41 8.18
CA LYS A 134 -7.25 18.86 8.40
C LYS A 134 -5.93 19.48 8.01
#